data_AF-A0A8S3H241-F1
#
_entry.id   AF-A0A8S3H241-F1
#
_cell.length_a   1.000
_cell.length_b   1.000
_cell.length_c   1.000
_cell.angle_alpha   90.00
_cell.angle_beta   90.00
_cell.angle_gamma   90.00
#
_symmetry.space_group_name_H-M   'P 1'
#
loop_
_entity.id
_entity.type
_entity.pdbx_description
1 polymer ?
#
loop_
_entity_poly.entity_id
_entity_poly.type
_entity_poly.pdbx_seq_one_letter_code
_entity_poly.pdbx_strand_id
1 'polypeptide(L)'
;MIPIEVAADGNCLYNSIIRLSGNTASTPSELRVRTLIELVKNEMFYHNRCAHIVGPVNEAIKNIARNFSFSELYEIAALSNVLNCNIQSTESEIEARRSNADNWSPNHFVPLLLPSHNSQSQNHLGQPKISGSGSTPTKATTKNNTLTQVRIPEFNANDNEMQPFQVPSTVITTTNEITTPRTKRRLQLAETCANVESKIVEHKRMQAHERMAAKRAAATPEEAERQRIIARERSAAKRTALAPEVVERKRALDHERSAARRAALMPEEIERQRALNRERNAVRRAALTS
;
A
#
# COMPACT_ATOMS: atom_id res chain seq x y z
N MET A 1 28.33 -7.28 13.54
CA MET A 1 26.86 -7.16 13.69
C MET A 1 26.34 -8.44 14.31
N ILE A 2 25.48 -8.39 15.32
CA ILE A 2 24.91 -9.59 15.95
C ILE A 2 23.57 -9.89 15.25
N PRO A 3 23.39 -11.09 14.67
CA PRO A 3 22.12 -11.45 14.04
C PRO A 3 21.01 -11.52 15.11
N ILE A 4 19.83 -11.02 14.76
CA ILE A 4 18.65 -11.10 15.62
C ILE A 4 17.69 -12.11 15.02
N GLU A 5 17.38 -13.16 15.78
CA GLU A 5 16.37 -14.13 15.38
C GLU A 5 14.96 -13.53 15.53
N VAL A 6 14.15 -13.72 14.49
CA VAL A 6 12.73 -13.36 14.45
C VAL A 6 11.92 -14.53 13.94
N ALA A 7 10.63 -14.56 14.27
CA ALA A 7 9.73 -15.57 13.75
C ALA A 7 9.69 -15.50 12.21
N ALA A 8 9.76 -16.66 11.56
CA ALA A 8 9.67 -16.81 10.10
C ALA A 8 8.20 -16.74 9.62
N ASP A 9 7.54 -15.62 9.91
CA ASP A 9 6.17 -15.32 9.47
C ASP A 9 6.14 -14.04 8.62
N GLY A 10 4.97 -13.69 8.07
CA GLY A 10 4.84 -12.46 7.28
C GLY A 10 5.00 -11.17 8.09
N ASN A 11 5.20 -11.22 9.41
CA ASN A 11 5.53 -10.06 10.23
C ASN A 11 7.03 -9.94 10.50
N CYS A 12 7.87 -10.82 9.92
CA CYS A 12 9.31 -10.89 10.18
C CYS A 12 10.00 -9.52 10.04
N LEU A 13 9.74 -8.76 8.97
CA LEU A 13 10.33 -7.43 8.77
C LEU A 13 10.05 -6.50 9.95
N TYR A 14 8.77 -6.35 10.33
CA TYR A 14 8.36 -5.47 11.42
C TYR A 14 8.90 -5.94 12.77
N ASN A 15 8.90 -7.25 13.01
CA ASN A 15 9.50 -7.85 14.21
C ASN A 15 11.00 -7.55 14.30
N SER A 16 11.72 -7.63 13.19
CA SER A 16 13.16 -7.32 13.13
C SER A 16 13.41 -5.86 13.47
N ILE A 17 12.64 -4.93 12.88
CA ILE A 17 12.75 -3.50 13.17
C ILE A 17 12.46 -3.18 14.65
N ILE A 18 11.40 -3.77 15.23
CA ILE A 18 11.06 -3.55 16.65
C ILE A 18 12.19 -4.01 17.55
N ARG A 19 12.77 -5.19 17.29
CA ARG A 19 13.91 -5.68 18.06
C ARG A 19 15.17 -4.83 17.87
N LEU A 20 15.48 -4.43 16.64
CA LEU A 20 16.65 -3.58 16.34
C LEU A 20 16.55 -2.20 16.96
N SER A 21 15.35 -1.60 16.99
CA SER A 21 15.13 -0.27 17.57
C SER A 21 15.10 -0.26 19.10
N GLY A 22 14.99 -1.43 19.74
CA GLY A 22 14.78 -1.54 21.18
C GLY A 22 13.41 -1.01 21.65
N ASN A 23 12.52 -0.61 20.73
CA ASN A 23 11.24 -0.01 21.06
C ASN A 23 10.17 -1.09 21.31
N THR A 24 10.10 -1.58 22.54
CA THR A 24 9.13 -2.59 22.96
C THR A 24 7.69 -2.08 23.04
N ALA A 25 7.47 -0.77 22.93
CA ALA A 25 6.13 -0.19 22.97
C ALA A 25 5.37 -0.35 21.64
N SER A 26 6.10 -0.46 20.52
CA SER A 26 5.50 -0.61 19.20
C SER A 26 5.14 -2.07 18.91
N THR A 27 3.97 -2.29 18.32
CA THR A 27 3.57 -3.62 17.83
C THR A 27 3.83 -3.75 16.33
N PRO A 28 4.04 -4.97 15.78
CA PRO A 28 4.18 -5.16 14.33
C PRO A 28 3.01 -4.59 13.54
N SER A 29 1.79 -4.77 14.06
CA SER A 29 0.57 -4.21 13.47
C SER A 29 0.58 -2.68 13.44
N GLU A 30 1.08 -2.03 14.48
CA GLU A 30 1.20 -0.57 14.52
C GLU A 30 2.17 -0.04 13.47
N LEU A 31 3.37 -0.63 13.36
CA LEU A 31 4.33 -0.23 12.33
C LEU A 31 3.80 -0.48 10.93
N ARG A 32 3.12 -1.60 10.70
CA ARG A 32 2.45 -1.90 9.42
C ARG A 32 1.40 -0.85 9.07
N VAL A 33 0.56 -0.44 10.02
CA VAL A 33 -0.44 0.61 9.81
C VAL A 33 0.22 1.95 9.48
N ARG A 34 1.28 2.34 10.20
CA ARG A 34 2.03 3.57 9.90
C ARG A 34 2.64 3.52 8.49
N THR A 35 3.21 2.38 8.12
CA THR A 35 3.79 2.13 6.79
C THR A 35 2.73 2.23 5.69
N LEU A 36 1.54 1.65 5.93
CA LEU A 36 0.41 1.74 5.01
C LEU A 36 -0.09 3.18 4.83
N ILE A 37 -0.20 3.94 5.93
CA ILE A 37 -0.60 5.35 5.90
C ILE A 37 0.41 6.16 5.07
N GLU A 38 1.71 5.97 5.31
CA GLU A 38 2.78 6.62 4.57
C GLU A 38 2.73 6.30 3.07
N LEU A 39 2.58 5.02 2.72
CA LEU A 39 2.47 4.57 1.32
C LEU A 39 1.26 5.19 0.62
N VAL A 40 0.10 5.23 1.28
CA VAL A 40 -1.13 5.81 0.72
C VAL A 40 -1.03 7.33 0.59
N LYS A 41 -0.45 8.01 1.58
CA LYS A 41 -0.28 9.48 1.57
C LYS A 41 0.64 9.92 0.43
N ASN A 42 1.69 9.16 0.18
CA ASN A 42 2.72 9.46 -0.81
C ASN A 42 2.68 8.50 -2.02
N GLU A 43 1.48 8.04 -2.40
CA GLU A 43 1.28 7.01 -3.44
C GLU A 43 2.02 7.32 -4.75
N MET A 44 1.93 8.57 -5.23
CA MET A 44 2.58 9.00 -6.48
C MET A 44 4.11 8.94 -6.41
N PHE A 45 4.69 9.27 -5.26
CA PHE A 45 6.13 9.19 -5.05
C PHE A 45 6.62 7.74 -5.19
N TYR A 46 5.97 6.81 -4.48
CA TYR A 46 6.32 5.40 -4.55
C TYR A 46 6.00 4.78 -5.91
N HIS A 47 4.89 5.19 -6.55
CA HIS A 47 4.56 4.76 -7.91
C HIS A 47 5.68 5.08 -8.88
N ASN A 48 6.09 6.35 -8.94
CA ASN A 48 7.14 6.80 -9.87
C ASN A 48 8.48 6.09 -9.60
N ARG A 49 8.76 5.74 -8.34
CA ARG A 49 10.05 5.18 -7.93
C ARG A 49 10.14 3.67 -8.01
N CYS A 50 9.07 2.94 -7.70
CA CYS A 50 9.11 1.49 -7.48
C CYS A 50 8.21 0.69 -8.42
N ALA A 51 7.28 1.32 -9.15
CA ALA A 51 6.30 0.58 -9.94
C ALA A 51 6.90 -0.26 -11.06
N HIS A 52 8.05 0.15 -11.59
CA HIS A 52 8.78 -0.60 -12.62
C HIS A 52 9.50 -1.86 -12.08
N ILE A 53 9.66 -1.97 -10.76
CA ILE A 53 10.37 -3.09 -10.10
C ILE A 53 9.37 -4.08 -9.52
N VAL A 54 8.37 -3.58 -8.78
CA VAL A 54 7.48 -4.40 -7.94
C VAL A 54 6.06 -4.49 -8.53
N GLY A 55 5.75 -3.67 -9.52
CA GLY A 55 4.41 -3.58 -10.10
C GLY A 55 3.52 -2.52 -9.44
N PRO A 56 2.19 -2.61 -9.64
CA PRO A 56 1.26 -1.53 -9.30
C PRO A 56 1.10 -1.33 -7.79
N VAL A 57 1.24 -0.09 -7.31
CA VAL A 57 1.09 0.31 -5.90
C VAL A 57 -0.24 -0.15 -5.29
N ASN A 58 -1.32 -0.16 -6.07
CA ASN A 58 -2.64 -0.59 -5.60
C ASN A 58 -2.68 -2.06 -5.14
N GLU A 59 -1.90 -2.95 -5.76
CA GLU A 59 -1.81 -4.34 -5.30
C GLU A 59 -0.93 -4.44 -4.05
N ALA A 60 0.15 -3.67 -3.99
CA ALA A 60 0.97 -3.57 -2.79
C ALA A 60 0.15 -3.10 -1.58
N ILE A 61 -0.63 -2.02 -1.70
CA ILE A 61 -1.53 -1.52 -0.64
C ILE A 61 -2.46 -2.62 -0.12
N LYS A 62 -3.05 -3.43 -1.01
CA LYS A 62 -3.93 -4.54 -0.62
C LYS A 62 -3.15 -5.65 0.09
N ASN A 63 -1.94 -5.96 -0.36
CA ASN A 63 -1.09 -6.98 0.26
C ASN A 63 -0.67 -6.54 1.66
N ILE A 64 -0.23 -5.30 1.83
CA ILE A 64 0.18 -4.72 3.13
C ILE A 64 -0.96 -4.72 4.13
N ALA A 65 -2.19 -4.47 3.67
CA ALA A 65 -3.37 -4.48 4.54
C ALA A 65 -3.72 -5.88 5.08
N ARG A 66 -3.20 -6.96 4.49
CA ARG A 66 -3.43 -8.33 4.99
C ARG A 66 -2.50 -8.62 6.16
N ASN A 67 -3.04 -9.20 7.21
CA ASN A 67 -2.21 -9.67 8.31
C ASN A 67 -1.34 -10.85 7.85
N PHE A 68 -0.10 -10.92 8.32
CA PHE A 68 0.89 -11.94 7.95
C PHE A 68 1.21 -12.02 6.44
N SER A 69 0.99 -10.96 5.66
CA SER A 69 1.57 -10.86 4.33
C SER A 69 3.06 -10.56 4.43
N PHE A 70 3.86 -11.24 3.61
CA PHE A 70 5.28 -10.95 3.50
C PHE A 70 5.50 -9.56 2.93
N SER A 71 6.49 -8.86 3.48
CA SER A 71 6.74 -7.50 3.07
C SER A 71 7.41 -7.38 1.71
N GLU A 72 6.93 -6.45 0.90
CA GLU A 72 7.49 -6.13 -0.42
C GLU A 72 8.36 -4.86 -0.37
N LEU A 73 9.07 -4.55 -1.46
CA LEU A 73 9.94 -3.36 -1.55
C LEU A 73 9.20 -2.04 -1.26
N TYR A 74 7.90 -1.95 -1.55
CA TYR A 74 7.08 -0.80 -1.17
C TYR A 74 7.01 -0.59 0.35
N GLU A 75 6.88 -1.66 1.13
CA GLU A 75 6.88 -1.56 2.59
C GLU A 75 8.23 -1.13 3.11
N ILE A 76 9.32 -1.66 2.55
CA ILE A 76 10.67 -1.31 2.99
C ILE A 76 10.93 0.18 2.75
N ALA A 77 10.57 0.68 1.56
CA ALA A 77 10.72 2.09 1.21
C ALA A 77 9.83 2.99 2.11
N ALA A 78 8.55 2.64 2.28
CA ALA A 78 7.66 3.42 3.13
C ALA A 78 8.05 3.36 4.61
N LEU A 79 8.47 2.20 5.11
CA LEU A 79 8.93 2.01 6.49
C LEU A 79 10.21 2.79 6.77
N SER A 80 11.13 2.88 5.80
CA SER A 80 12.33 3.71 5.93
C SER A 80 11.99 5.18 6.19
N ASN A 81 10.95 5.70 5.51
CA ASN A 81 10.44 7.05 5.72
C ASN A 81 9.71 7.21 7.06
N VAL A 82 8.90 6.23 7.45
CA VAL A 82 8.22 6.22 8.76
C VAL A 82 9.21 6.27 9.93
N LEU A 83 10.33 5.56 9.80
CA LEU A 83 11.37 5.48 10.84
C LEU A 83 12.43 6.59 10.71
N ASN A 84 12.42 7.34 9.61
CA ASN A 84 13.46 8.29 9.24
C ASN A 84 14.87 7.66 9.29
N CYS A 85 15.00 6.44 8.77
CA CYS A 85 16.25 5.69 8.76
C CYS A 85 16.44 4.89 7.47
N ASN A 86 17.70 4.64 7.11
CA ASN A 86 18.01 3.78 5.98
C ASN A 86 17.88 2.32 6.37
N ILE A 87 17.03 1.58 5.64
CA ILE A 87 16.88 0.13 5.77
C ILE A 87 17.62 -0.53 4.60
N GLN A 88 18.58 -1.39 4.90
CA GLN A 88 19.32 -2.14 3.87
C GLN A 88 19.17 -3.65 4.07
N SER A 89 19.18 -4.42 2.99
CA SER A 89 19.35 -5.88 3.11
C SER A 89 20.84 -6.20 3.17
N THR A 90 21.25 -7.06 4.11
CA THR A 90 22.62 -7.61 4.10
C THR A 90 22.84 -8.77 3.15
N GLU A 91 21.78 -9.47 2.76
CA GLU A 91 21.95 -10.61 1.88
C GLU A 91 22.23 -10.11 0.46
N SER A 92 23.41 -10.49 -0.06
CA SER A 92 23.66 -10.36 -1.47
C SER A 92 22.70 -11.29 -2.22
N GLU A 93 22.10 -10.82 -3.31
CA GLU A 93 21.20 -11.64 -4.14
C GLU A 93 21.84 -12.99 -4.51
N ILE A 94 23.16 -12.97 -4.77
CA ILE A 94 23.95 -14.13 -5.14
C ILE A 94 24.01 -15.14 -3.99
N GLU A 95 24.25 -14.71 -2.76
CA GLU A 95 24.27 -15.61 -1.60
C GLU A 95 22.87 -16.12 -1.28
N ALA A 96 21.85 -15.27 -1.37
CA ALA A 96 20.46 -15.65 -1.10
C ALA A 96 19.91 -16.65 -2.13
N ARG A 97 20.33 -16.57 -3.40
CA ARG A 97 20.02 -17.59 -4.43
C ARG A 97 20.76 -18.89 -4.18
N ARG A 98 22.04 -18.83 -3.83
CA ARG A 98 22.85 -20.02 -3.52
C ARG A 98 22.33 -20.79 -2.31
N SER A 99 21.92 -20.09 -1.26
CA SER A 99 21.40 -20.70 -0.03
C SER A 99 20.00 -21.32 -0.23
N ASN A 100 19.20 -20.77 -1.13
CA ASN A 100 17.82 -21.19 -1.37
C ASN A 100 17.63 -22.05 -2.62
N ALA A 101 18.69 -22.67 -3.15
CA ALA A 101 18.63 -23.54 -4.34
C ALA A 101 17.93 -22.87 -5.54
N ASP A 102 18.26 -21.60 -5.81
CA ASP A 102 17.64 -20.73 -6.82
C ASP A 102 16.16 -20.38 -6.60
N ASN A 103 15.53 -20.90 -5.54
CA ASN A 103 14.20 -20.51 -5.08
C ASN A 103 14.28 -19.23 -4.23
N TRP A 104 14.86 -18.18 -4.79
CA TRP A 104 14.84 -16.86 -4.16
C TRP A 104 13.59 -16.10 -4.59
N SER A 105 12.77 -15.72 -3.61
CA SER A 105 11.80 -14.64 -3.79
C SER A 105 12.39 -13.34 -3.23
N PRO A 106 12.06 -12.18 -3.82
CA PRO A 106 12.42 -10.87 -3.28
C PRO A 106 11.99 -10.61 -1.84
N ASN A 107 11.30 -11.54 -1.17
CA ASN A 107 10.79 -11.36 0.19
C ASN A 107 11.76 -11.87 1.28
N HIS A 108 12.93 -12.43 0.91
CA HIS A 108 13.99 -12.79 1.86
C HIS A 108 14.88 -11.56 2.11
N PHE A 109 14.47 -10.73 3.06
CA PHE A 109 15.16 -9.51 3.47
C PHE A 109 15.65 -9.63 4.91
N VAL A 110 16.94 -9.35 5.14
CA VAL A 110 17.53 -9.19 6.48
C VAL A 110 17.79 -7.70 6.70
N PRO A 111 16.93 -6.97 7.43
CA PRO A 111 17.04 -5.53 7.54
C PRO A 111 18.20 -5.12 8.43
N LEU A 112 19.00 -4.18 7.94
CA LEU A 112 19.93 -3.37 8.70
C LEU A 112 19.38 -1.98 8.91
N LEU A 113 19.45 -1.51 10.15
CA LEU A 113 19.24 -0.11 10.47
C LEU A 113 20.59 0.61 10.44
N LEU A 114 20.75 1.52 9.49
CA LEU A 114 21.88 2.43 9.48
C LEU A 114 21.44 3.80 10.04
N PRO A 115 22.26 4.44 10.89
CA PRO A 115 22.01 5.82 11.30
C PRO A 115 21.91 6.69 10.05
N SER A 116 20.89 7.54 9.99
CA SER A 116 20.80 8.55 8.92
C SER A 116 22.00 9.48 9.05
N HIS A 117 22.93 9.40 8.09
CA HIS A 117 23.99 10.39 7.96
C HIS A 117 23.31 11.71 7.60
N ASN A 118 23.12 12.57 8.61
CA ASN A 118 22.59 13.90 8.39
C ASN A 118 23.67 14.70 7.66
N SER A 119 23.56 14.79 6.34
CA SER A 119 24.51 15.45 5.44
C SER A 119 24.48 16.98 5.57
N GLN A 120 24.55 17.51 6.80
CA GLN A 120 24.56 18.95 7.08
C GLN A 120 25.96 19.51 7.42
N SER A 121 27.04 18.73 7.27
CA SER A 121 28.41 19.21 7.55
C SER A 121 29.39 19.02 6.40
N GLN A 122 29.08 19.57 5.22
CA GLN A 122 30.12 19.85 4.21
C GLN A 122 29.91 21.22 3.55
N ASN A 123 30.08 22.26 4.34
CA ASN A 123 30.51 23.58 3.85
C ASN A 123 31.47 24.12 4.88
N HIS A 124 32.74 23.75 4.77
CA HIS A 124 33.94 24.41 5.31
C HIS A 124 35.04 23.36 5.47
N LEU A 125 35.84 23.12 4.42
CA LEU A 125 37.28 22.91 4.57
C LEU A 125 37.97 23.11 3.22
N GLY A 126 39.01 23.92 3.23
CA GLY A 126 39.72 24.42 2.06
C GLY A 126 40.40 23.36 1.21
N GLN A 127 40.64 23.74 -0.04
CA GLN A 127 41.47 23.03 -0.99
C GLN A 127 42.88 22.76 -0.44
N PRO A 128 43.42 21.54 -0.55
CA PRO A 128 44.85 21.32 -0.47
C PRO A 128 45.49 21.43 -1.86
N LYS A 129 46.60 22.17 -1.90
CA LYS A 129 47.56 22.27 -3.00
C LYS A 129 48.05 20.89 -3.46
N ILE A 130 48.13 20.75 -4.78
CA ILE A 130 48.75 19.63 -5.49
C ILE A 130 50.27 19.83 -5.46
N SER A 131 51.00 18.86 -4.89
CA SER A 131 52.41 18.63 -5.21
C SER A 131 52.67 17.12 -5.13
N GLY A 132 53.09 16.54 -6.24
CA GLY A 132 53.25 15.11 -6.40
C GLY A 132 54.58 14.53 -5.94
N SER A 133 54.67 13.20 -5.99
CA SER A 133 55.83 12.41 -6.40
C SER A 133 55.47 10.94 -6.30
N GLY A 134 55.87 10.17 -7.30
CA GLY A 134 55.39 8.80 -7.53
C GLY A 134 55.94 7.74 -6.57
N SER A 135 55.22 6.62 -6.55
CA SER A 135 55.76 5.29 -6.33
C SER A 135 54.73 4.27 -6.83
N THR A 136 55.16 3.38 -7.71
CA THR A 136 54.46 2.13 -8.08
C THR A 136 54.41 1.19 -6.88
N PRO A 137 53.34 0.39 -6.73
CA PRO A 137 53.61 -1.06 -6.67
C PRO A 137 52.51 -1.98 -7.24
N THR A 138 52.99 -3.07 -7.87
CA THR A 138 52.47 -4.44 -7.94
C THR A 138 51.01 -4.74 -8.33
N LYS A 139 50.89 -5.50 -9.42
CA LYS A 139 49.73 -6.30 -9.82
C LYS A 139 49.36 -7.30 -8.73
N ALA A 140 48.25 -7.08 -8.05
CA ALA A 140 47.48 -8.11 -7.38
C ALA A 140 46.21 -8.36 -8.19
N THR A 141 46.05 -9.57 -8.69
CA THR A 141 44.83 -10.04 -9.36
C THR A 141 43.76 -10.26 -8.28
N THR A 142 43.05 -9.20 -7.92
CA THR A 142 41.84 -9.29 -7.11
C THR A 142 40.71 -9.72 -8.02
N LYS A 143 40.12 -10.89 -7.73
CA LYS A 143 38.85 -11.31 -8.33
C LYS A 143 37.80 -10.30 -7.91
N ASN A 144 37.41 -9.43 -8.84
CA ASN A 144 36.30 -8.50 -8.66
C ASN A 144 35.02 -9.33 -8.55
N ASN A 145 34.59 -9.59 -7.32
CA ASN A 145 33.26 -10.07 -7.04
C ASN A 145 32.37 -8.84 -7.18
N THR A 146 31.79 -8.67 -8.37
CA THR A 146 30.86 -7.59 -8.66
C THR A 146 29.62 -7.80 -7.80
N LEU A 147 29.62 -7.19 -6.63
CA LEU A 147 28.46 -7.07 -5.76
C LEU A 147 27.43 -6.26 -6.56
N THR A 148 26.46 -6.94 -7.16
CA THR A 148 25.27 -6.28 -7.70
C THR A 148 24.47 -5.79 -6.50
N GLN A 149 24.91 -4.68 -5.89
CA GLN A 149 24.06 -3.87 -5.06
C GLN A 149 22.95 -3.38 -5.98
N VAL A 150 21.73 -3.89 -5.77
CA VAL A 150 20.55 -3.10 -6.13
C VAL A 150 20.61 -1.88 -5.21
N ARG A 151 21.37 -0.87 -5.65
CA ARG A 151 21.46 0.42 -5.00
C ARG A 151 20.08 1.02 -5.17
N ILE A 152 19.20 0.81 -4.18
CA ILE A 152 18.03 1.66 -4.00
C ILE A 152 18.62 3.08 -4.05
N PRO A 153 18.17 3.95 -4.98
CA PRO A 153 18.78 5.26 -5.15
C PRO A 153 18.92 5.91 -3.79
N GLU A 154 20.11 6.45 -3.46
CA GLU A 154 20.35 7.01 -2.14
C GLU A 154 19.22 8.00 -1.80
N PHE A 155 18.62 7.78 -0.64
CA PHE A 155 17.51 8.60 -0.16
C PHE A 155 18.10 9.92 0.32
N ASN A 156 18.07 10.93 -0.52
CA ASN A 156 18.43 12.28 -0.12
C ASN A 156 17.18 12.91 0.51
N ALA A 157 17.09 12.83 1.84
CA ALA A 157 15.96 13.37 2.61
C ALA A 157 15.77 14.89 2.46
N ASN A 158 16.74 15.59 1.83
CA ASN A 158 16.74 17.04 1.67
C ASN A 158 15.94 17.55 0.46
N ASP A 159 15.50 16.68 -0.47
CA ASP A 159 14.83 17.12 -1.70
C ASP A 159 13.30 17.27 -1.57
N ASN A 160 12.74 17.13 -0.37
CA ASN A 160 11.32 17.33 -0.12
C ASN A 160 11.11 18.20 1.12
N GLU A 161 10.50 19.39 0.94
CA GLU A 161 9.83 20.14 2.00
C GLU A 161 8.59 19.34 2.50
N MET A 162 8.81 18.19 3.13
CA MET A 162 7.76 17.48 3.87
C MET A 162 7.84 17.87 5.34
N GLN A 163 6.89 18.69 5.76
CA GLN A 163 6.69 19.10 7.15
C GLN A 163 6.55 17.86 8.07
N PRO A 164 7.39 17.70 9.10
CA PRO A 164 7.28 16.62 10.06
C PRO A 164 6.00 16.77 10.91
N PHE A 165 5.28 15.67 11.11
CA PHE A 165 4.08 15.64 11.93
C PHE A 165 4.45 15.61 13.42
N GLN A 166 4.15 16.69 14.15
CA GLN A 166 4.23 16.71 15.61
C GLN A 166 2.96 16.10 16.20
N VAL A 167 3.11 14.99 16.92
CA VAL A 167 2.01 14.40 17.70
C VAL A 167 1.92 15.13 19.04
N PRO A 168 0.75 15.68 19.44
CA PRO A 168 0.62 16.38 20.72
C PRO A 168 0.69 15.39 21.89
N SER A 169 1.74 15.50 22.70
CA SER A 169 1.86 14.82 24.00
C SER A 169 0.78 15.32 24.96
N THR A 170 -0.27 14.51 25.16
CA THR A 170 -1.29 14.81 26.17
C THR A 170 -0.93 14.13 27.47
N VAL A 171 -0.58 14.92 28.48
CA VAL A 171 -0.35 14.48 29.87
C VAL A 171 -1.70 14.06 30.45
N ILE A 172 -1.87 12.79 30.81
CA ILE A 172 -3.07 12.28 31.46
C ILE A 172 -2.74 11.99 32.93
N THR A 173 -3.24 12.86 33.81
CA THR A 173 -3.40 12.59 35.24
C THR A 173 -4.61 11.67 35.42
N THR A 174 -4.45 10.51 36.05
CA THR A 174 -5.59 9.66 36.43
C THR A 174 -5.54 9.28 37.89
N THR A 175 -6.54 9.79 38.61
CA THR A 175 -7.06 9.28 39.88
C THR A 175 -7.80 7.95 39.67
N ASN A 176 -7.72 7.11 40.68
CA ASN A 176 -8.16 5.71 40.71
C ASN A 176 -9.68 5.55 40.73
N GLU A 177 -10.26 4.79 39.80
CA GLU A 177 -11.45 3.98 40.05
C GLU A 177 -11.41 2.67 39.24
N ILE A 178 -11.82 1.59 39.91
CA ILE A 178 -11.61 0.19 39.55
C ILE A 178 -12.77 -0.28 38.67
N THR A 179 -12.56 -0.29 37.36
CA THR A 179 -13.20 -1.23 36.40
C THR A 179 -12.34 -1.24 35.15
N THR A 180 -11.79 -2.40 34.75
CA THR A 180 -10.64 -2.52 33.82
C THR A 180 -10.74 -1.61 32.57
N PRO A 181 -10.00 -0.48 32.53
CA PRO A 181 -10.17 0.58 31.52
C PRO A 181 -9.66 0.20 30.13
N ARG A 182 -8.97 -0.94 30.00
CA ARG A 182 -8.24 -1.34 28.79
C ARG A 182 -9.16 -1.91 27.70
N THR A 183 -10.23 -2.61 28.08
CA THR A 183 -11.15 -3.26 27.12
C THR A 183 -12.15 -2.28 26.54
N LYS A 184 -12.70 -1.37 27.37
CA LYS A 184 -13.59 -0.29 26.91
C LYS A 184 -12.88 0.69 25.97
N ARG A 185 -11.62 1.05 26.27
CA ARG A 185 -10.81 1.89 25.36
C ARG A 185 -10.50 1.20 24.03
N ARG A 186 -10.22 -0.12 24.02
CA ARG A 186 -9.97 -0.87 22.76
C ARG A 186 -11.22 -0.94 21.87
N LEU A 187 -12.40 -1.11 22.44
CA LEU A 187 -13.64 -1.12 21.67
C LEU A 187 -13.99 0.27 21.10
N GLN A 188 -13.80 1.33 21.88
CA GLN A 188 -13.98 2.72 21.40
C GLN A 188 -12.97 3.09 20.30
N LEU A 189 -11.71 2.64 20.41
CA LEU A 189 -10.70 2.82 19.35
C LEU A 189 -11.05 2.02 18.09
N ALA A 190 -11.57 0.80 18.22
CA ALA A 190 -11.97 0.00 17.07
C ALA A 190 -13.17 0.62 16.33
N GLU A 191 -14.18 1.11 17.05
CA GLU A 191 -15.34 1.80 16.46
C GLU A 191 -14.95 3.11 15.77
N THR A 192 -14.05 3.88 16.37
CA THR A 192 -13.55 5.12 15.77
C THR A 192 -12.71 4.85 14.52
N CYS A 193 -11.85 3.83 14.52
CA CYS A 193 -11.12 3.40 13.32
C CYS A 193 -12.06 2.95 12.20
N ALA A 194 -13.05 2.11 12.50
CA ALA A 194 -14.03 1.65 11.51
C ALA A 194 -14.84 2.81 10.91
N ASN A 195 -15.22 3.80 11.73
CA ASN A 195 -15.90 5.00 11.25
C ASN A 195 -15.00 5.88 10.36
N VAL A 196 -13.71 5.99 10.68
CA VAL A 196 -12.74 6.74 9.86
C VAL A 196 -12.53 6.04 8.51
N GLU A 197 -12.36 4.72 8.51
CA GLU A 197 -12.25 3.93 7.27
C GLU A 197 -13.49 4.08 6.38
N SER A 198 -14.69 3.99 6.97
CA SER A 198 -15.95 4.20 6.26
C SER A 198 -16.02 5.58 5.60
N LYS A 199 -15.66 6.64 6.34
CA LYS A 199 -15.62 8.02 5.82
C LYS A 199 -14.58 8.20 4.71
N ILE A 200 -13.41 7.56 4.82
CA ILE A 200 -12.39 7.59 3.77
C ILE A 200 -12.89 6.90 2.50
N VAL A 201 -13.54 5.74 2.63
CA VAL A 201 -14.12 5.01 1.49
C VAL A 201 -15.21 5.85 0.82
N GLU A 202 -16.08 6.49 1.61
CA GLU A 202 -17.14 7.35 1.10
C GLU A 202 -16.59 8.60 0.40
N HIS A 203 -15.61 9.28 0.99
CA HIS A 203 -14.93 10.40 0.36
C HIS A 203 -14.27 9.99 -0.97
N LYS A 204 -13.59 8.83 -1.03
CA LYS A 204 -13.01 8.32 -2.28
C LYS A 204 -14.08 8.04 -3.34
N ARG A 205 -15.23 7.51 -2.94
CA ARG A 205 -16.38 7.30 -3.86
C ARG A 205 -16.92 8.62 -4.38
N MET A 206 -17.10 9.62 -3.52
CA MET A 206 -17.54 10.96 -3.92
C MET A 206 -16.56 11.61 -4.89
N GLN A 207 -15.26 11.59 -4.59
CA GLN A 207 -14.23 12.14 -5.46
C GLN A 207 -14.17 11.43 -6.82
N ALA A 208 -14.34 10.10 -6.86
CA ALA A 208 -14.42 9.35 -8.11
C ALA A 208 -15.67 9.73 -8.92
N HIS A 209 -16.82 9.91 -8.26
CA HIS A 209 -18.05 10.36 -8.90
C HIS A 209 -17.90 11.77 -9.49
N GLU A 210 -17.31 12.70 -8.73
CA GLU A 210 -17.04 14.06 -9.17
C GLU A 210 -16.07 14.11 -10.36
N ARG A 211 -14.98 13.33 -10.32
CA ARG A 211 -14.07 13.18 -11.46
C ARG A 211 -14.78 12.62 -12.70
N MET A 212 -15.70 11.67 -12.54
CA MET A 212 -16.50 11.15 -13.65
C MET A 212 -17.49 12.18 -14.17
N ALA A 213 -18.11 12.98 -13.30
CA ALA A 213 -19.01 14.07 -13.67
C ALA A 213 -18.25 15.18 -14.43
N ALA A 214 -17.10 15.60 -13.93
CA ALA A 214 -16.24 16.58 -14.58
C ALA A 214 -15.76 16.11 -15.95
N LYS A 215 -15.34 14.84 -16.08
CA LYS A 215 -15.00 14.24 -17.39
C LYS A 215 -16.17 14.23 -18.37
N ARG A 216 -17.39 14.00 -17.90
CA ARG A 216 -18.60 14.04 -18.74
C ARG A 216 -18.96 15.46 -19.14
N ALA A 217 -18.77 16.44 -18.25
CA ALA A 217 -19.04 17.85 -18.51
C ALA A 217 -18.02 18.47 -19.48
N ALA A 218 -16.76 18.02 -19.43
CA ALA A 218 -15.69 18.50 -20.30
C ALA A 218 -15.64 17.81 -21.67
N ALA A 219 -16.32 16.67 -21.84
CA ALA A 219 -16.31 15.93 -23.10
C ALA A 219 -17.18 16.65 -24.15
N THR A 220 -16.60 16.88 -25.33
CA THR A 220 -17.38 17.33 -26.48
C THR A 220 -18.37 16.23 -26.93
N PRO A 221 -19.49 16.58 -27.57
CA PRO A 221 -20.46 15.59 -28.06
C PRO A 221 -19.82 14.52 -28.96
N GLU A 222 -18.87 14.92 -29.80
CA GLU A 222 -18.14 14.01 -30.70
C GLU A 222 -17.24 13.03 -29.93
N GLU A 223 -16.56 13.50 -28.89
CA GLU A 223 -15.69 12.67 -28.05
C GLU A 223 -16.49 11.69 -27.18
N ALA A 224 -17.67 12.12 -26.70
CA ALA A 224 -18.61 11.25 -26.02
C ALA A 224 -19.15 10.13 -26.93
N GLU A 225 -19.39 10.43 -28.22
CA GLU A 225 -19.80 9.44 -29.22
C GLU A 225 -18.69 8.43 -29.53
N ARG A 226 -17.46 8.91 -29.76
CA ARG A 226 -16.28 8.05 -29.95
C ARG A 226 -16.07 7.09 -28.76
N GLN A 227 -16.22 7.58 -27.54
CA GLN A 227 -16.13 6.73 -26.33
C GLN A 227 -17.23 5.67 -26.26
N ARG A 228 -18.47 5.99 -26.69
CA ARG A 228 -19.57 5.02 -26.75
C ARG A 228 -19.29 3.91 -27.78
N ILE A 229 -18.72 4.26 -28.93
CA ILE A 229 -18.33 3.29 -29.97
C ILE A 229 -17.26 2.34 -29.42
N ILE A 230 -16.18 2.86 -28.84
CA ILE A 230 -15.12 2.05 -28.23
C ILE A 230 -15.66 1.14 -27.13
N ALA A 231 -16.57 1.62 -26.29
CA ALA A 231 -17.18 0.81 -25.23
C ALA A 231 -18.06 -0.33 -25.78
N ARG A 232 -18.80 -0.07 -26.88
CA ARG A 232 -19.58 -1.09 -27.59
C ARG A 232 -18.67 -2.15 -28.20
N GLU A 233 -17.59 -1.74 -28.85
CA GLU A 233 -16.60 -2.64 -29.45
C GLU A 233 -15.90 -3.50 -28.40
N ARG A 234 -15.42 -2.91 -27.30
CA ARG A 234 -14.82 -3.67 -26.19
C ARG A 234 -15.79 -4.68 -25.59
N SER A 235 -17.06 -4.30 -25.47
CA SER A 235 -18.11 -5.20 -24.98
C SER A 235 -18.42 -6.31 -25.97
N ALA A 236 -18.41 -6.02 -27.27
CA ALA A 236 -18.58 -7.01 -28.33
C ALA A 236 -17.39 -7.99 -28.37
N ALA A 237 -16.15 -7.48 -28.38
CA ALA A 237 -14.92 -8.26 -28.35
C ALA A 237 -14.85 -9.19 -27.14
N LYS A 238 -15.27 -8.70 -25.96
CA LYS A 238 -15.33 -9.53 -24.75
C LYS A 238 -16.37 -10.66 -24.86
N ARG A 239 -17.47 -10.44 -25.57
CA ARG A 239 -18.50 -11.47 -25.82
C ARG A 239 -18.04 -12.51 -26.84
N THR A 240 -17.28 -12.10 -27.86
CA THR A 240 -16.75 -13.01 -28.88
C THR A 240 -15.52 -13.80 -28.42
N ALA A 241 -14.74 -13.27 -27.48
CA ALA A 241 -13.55 -13.94 -26.95
C ALA A 241 -13.85 -15.05 -25.92
N LEU A 242 -15.06 -15.12 -25.39
CA LEU A 242 -15.47 -16.15 -24.44
C LEU A 242 -16.19 -17.28 -25.20
N ALA A 243 -15.75 -18.53 -24.98
CA ALA A 243 -16.46 -19.69 -25.50
C ALA A 243 -17.93 -19.67 -25.03
N PRO A 244 -18.90 -20.03 -25.89
CA PRO A 244 -20.33 -20.01 -25.54
C PRO A 244 -20.66 -20.73 -24.24
N GLU A 245 -19.98 -21.85 -23.97
CA GLU A 245 -20.13 -22.65 -22.76
C GLU A 245 -19.76 -21.87 -21.47
N VAL A 246 -18.72 -21.03 -21.52
CA VAL A 246 -18.30 -20.20 -20.38
C VAL A 246 -19.32 -19.08 -20.13
N VAL A 247 -19.92 -18.54 -21.18
CA VAL A 247 -20.98 -17.53 -21.08
C VAL A 247 -22.24 -18.12 -20.44
N GLU A 248 -22.64 -19.34 -20.83
CA GLU A 248 -23.79 -20.03 -20.24
C GLU A 248 -23.56 -20.41 -18.78
N ARG A 249 -22.40 -20.98 -18.42
CA ARG A 249 -22.06 -21.27 -17.02
C ARG A 249 -22.10 -20.00 -16.16
N LYS A 250 -21.58 -18.89 -16.67
CA LYS A 250 -21.62 -17.61 -15.95
C LYS A 250 -23.04 -17.10 -15.75
N ARG A 251 -23.90 -17.18 -16.76
CA ARG A 251 -25.32 -16.80 -16.65
C ARG A 251 -26.06 -17.68 -15.64
N ALA A 252 -25.79 -18.99 -15.64
CA ALA A 252 -26.37 -19.91 -14.68
C ALA A 252 -25.97 -19.54 -13.24
N LEU A 253 -24.67 -19.27 -13.01
CA LEU A 253 -24.16 -18.86 -11.70
C LEU A 253 -24.74 -17.52 -11.24
N ASP A 254 -24.86 -16.54 -12.14
CA ASP A 254 -25.47 -15.25 -11.81
C ASP A 254 -26.97 -15.41 -11.48
N HIS A 255 -27.69 -16.28 -12.20
CA HIS A 255 -29.09 -16.60 -11.93
C HIS A 255 -29.26 -17.28 -10.56
N GLU A 256 -28.40 -18.26 -10.25
CA GLU A 256 -28.37 -18.97 -8.96
C GLU A 256 -28.06 -18.01 -7.82
N ARG A 257 -27.04 -17.15 -7.96
CA ARG A 257 -26.68 -16.15 -6.95
C ARG A 257 -27.81 -15.15 -6.71
N SER A 258 -28.53 -14.77 -7.77
CA SER A 258 -29.70 -13.92 -7.69
C SER A 258 -30.89 -14.62 -7.02
N ALA A 259 -31.11 -15.90 -7.31
CA ALA A 259 -32.13 -16.72 -6.65
C ALA A 259 -31.82 -16.91 -5.15
N ALA A 260 -30.58 -17.23 -4.80
CA ALA A 260 -30.12 -17.36 -3.42
C ALA A 260 -30.28 -16.05 -2.64
N ARG A 261 -29.93 -14.90 -3.24
CA ARG A 261 -30.18 -13.58 -2.62
C ARG A 261 -31.66 -13.31 -2.38
N ARG A 262 -32.54 -13.73 -3.31
CA ARG A 262 -33.98 -13.60 -3.14
C ARG A 262 -34.53 -14.53 -2.06
N ALA A 263 -34.02 -15.75 -1.97
CA ALA A 263 -34.41 -16.72 -0.94
C ALA A 263 -33.96 -16.31 0.47
N ALA A 264 -32.86 -15.57 0.58
CA ALA A 264 -32.32 -15.08 1.86
C ALA A 264 -32.99 -13.80 2.37
N LEU A 265 -33.93 -13.20 1.62
CA LEU A 265 -34.67 -12.02 2.06
C LEU A 265 -35.77 -12.41 3.05
N MET A 266 -35.84 -11.71 4.18
CA MET A 266 -36.94 -11.83 5.12
C MET A 266 -38.25 -11.36 4.46
N PRO A 267 -39.41 -11.95 4.82
CA PRO A 267 -40.71 -11.56 4.25
C PRO A 267 -41.02 -10.06 4.31
N GLU A 268 -40.61 -9.39 5.40
CA GLU A 268 -40.75 -7.95 5.60
C GLU A 268 -39.93 -7.13 4.58
N GLU A 269 -38.71 -7.57 4.27
CA GLU A 269 -37.83 -6.93 3.28
C GLU A 269 -38.40 -7.08 1.86
N ILE A 270 -39.03 -8.22 1.57
CA ILE A 270 -39.72 -8.49 0.29
C ILE A 270 -40.90 -7.53 0.11
N GLU A 271 -41.68 -7.30 1.15
CA GLU A 271 -42.83 -6.38 1.12
C GLU A 271 -42.38 -4.92 0.93
N ARG A 272 -41.34 -4.49 1.66
CA ARG A 272 -40.72 -3.17 1.49
C ARG A 272 -40.22 -2.96 0.06
N GLN A 273 -39.57 -3.96 -0.53
CA GLN A 273 -39.07 -3.89 -1.90
C GLN A 273 -40.23 -3.79 -2.92
N ARG A 274 -41.34 -4.50 -2.68
CA ARG A 274 -42.54 -4.42 -3.53
C ARG A 274 -43.20 -3.04 -3.44
N ALA A 275 -43.27 -2.45 -2.25
CA ALA A 275 -43.81 -1.10 -2.07
C ALA A 275 -42.99 -0.05 -2.85
N LEU A 276 -41.67 -0.06 -2.71
CA LEU A 276 -40.76 0.83 -3.45
C LEU A 276 -40.86 0.67 -4.97
N ASN A 277 -41.04 -0.57 -5.45
CA ASN A 277 -41.24 -0.81 -6.88
C ASN A 277 -42.58 -0.27 -7.39
N ARG A 278 -43.66 -0.38 -6.60
CA ARG A 278 -44.96 0.23 -6.95
C ARG A 278 -44.84 1.75 -7.03
N GLU A 279 -44.17 2.37 -6.08
CA GLU A 279 -43.92 3.80 -6.05
C GLU A 279 -43.11 4.27 -7.26
N ARG A 280 -41.97 3.62 -7.55
CA ARG A 280 -41.17 3.92 -8.75
C ARG A 280 -41.96 3.79 -10.05
N ASN A 281 -42.81 2.78 -10.16
CA ASN A 281 -43.66 2.59 -11.33
C ASN A 281 -44.81 3.60 -11.41
N ALA A 282 -45.30 4.10 -10.28
CA ALA A 282 -46.27 5.20 -10.24
C ALA A 282 -45.62 6.51 -10.72
N VAL A 283 -44.44 6.84 -10.21
CA VAL A 283 -43.67 8.03 -10.63
C VAL A 283 -43.35 7.99 -12.13
N ARG A 284 -42.89 6.85 -12.65
CA ARG A 284 -42.63 6.68 -14.09
C ARG A 284 -43.87 6.87 -14.96
N ARG A 285 -45.03 6.38 -14.50
CA ARG A 285 -46.29 6.56 -15.23
C ARG A 285 -46.74 8.01 -15.20
N ALA A 286 -46.65 8.67 -14.05
CA ALA A 286 -46.97 10.09 -13.92
C ALA A 286 -46.10 10.98 -14.83
N ALA A 287 -44.80 10.67 -14.93
CA ALA A 287 -43.86 11.39 -15.77
C ALA A 287 -44.06 11.18 -17.29
N LEU A 288 -44.80 10.13 -17.70
CA LEU A 288 -45.17 9.90 -19.10
C LEU A 288 -46.50 10.55 -19.48
N THR A 289 -47.28 10.99 -18.49
CA THR A 289 -48.58 11.67 -18.66
C THR A 289 -48.50 13.18 -18.48
N SER A 290 -47.34 13.72 -18.12
CA SER A 290 -47.02 15.16 -18.01
C SER A 290 -46.22 15.63 -19.23
#